data_AF-A0A8X6GWP1-F1
#
_entry.id   AF-A0A8X6GWP1-F1
#
_cell.length_a   1.000
_cell.length_b   1.000
_cell.length_c   1.000
_cell.angle_alpha   90.00
_cell.angle_beta   90.00
_cell.angle_gamma   90.00
#
_symmetry.space_group_name_H-M   'P 1'
#
loop_
_entity.id
_entity.type
_entity.pdbx_description
1 polymer ?
#
loop_
_entity_poly.entity_id
_entity_poly.type
_entity_poly.pdbx_seq_one_letter_code
_entity_poly.pdbx_strand_id
1 'polypeptide(L)' 'MEITTLNRLRGALKAKVRKVELFGTGSEQSPSLLEVKLHLKNISALREKIELLEKIITAFQWRSTYQNLTRSSSS' A
#
# COMPACT_ATOMS: atom_id res chain seq x y z
N MET A 1 2.30 -17.13 3.47
CA MET A 1 1.90 -16.06 2.53
C MET A 1 3.13 -15.65 1.74
N GLU A 2 3.07 -15.72 0.42
CA GLU A 2 4.22 -15.40 -0.45
C GLU A 2 4.42 -13.89 -0.59
N ILE A 3 5.69 -13.43 -0.65
CA ILE A 3 6.05 -12.01 -0.90
C ILE A 3 5.40 -11.49 -2.20
N THR A 4 5.22 -12.36 -3.19
CA THR A 4 4.50 -12.06 -4.43
C THR A 4 3.06 -11.61 -4.20
N THR A 5 2.35 -12.25 -3.25
CA THR A 5 0.97 -11.88 -2.89
C THR A 5 0.92 -10.52 -2.21
N LEU A 6 1.87 -10.24 -1.30
CA LEU A 6 1.98 -8.94 -0.63
C LEU A 6 2.28 -7.81 -1.63
N ASN A 7 3.17 -8.04 -2.59
CA ASN A 7 3.49 -7.05 -3.62
C ASN A 7 2.32 -6.76 -4.56
N ARG A 8 1.53 -7.79 -4.91
CA ARG A 8 0.29 -7.60 -5.68
C ARG A 8 -0.72 -6.76 -4.92
N LEU A 9 -0.93 -7.04 -3.63
CA LEU A 9 -1.82 -6.26 -2.77
C LEU A 9 -1.37 -4.80 -2.65
N ARG A 10 -0.06 -4.56 -2.52
CA ARG A 10 0.52 -3.20 -2.50
C ARG A 10 0.23 -2.45 -3.78
N GLY A 11 0.39 -3.12 -4.93
CA GLY A 11 0.06 -2.56 -6.25
C GLY A 11 -1.43 -2.19 -6.36
N ALA A 12 -2.32 -3.09 -5.95
CA ALA A 12 -3.76 -2.85 -5.98
C ALA A 12 -4.19 -1.66 -5.10
N LEU A 13 -3.61 -1.53 -3.90
CA LEU A 13 -3.88 -0.39 -3.01
C LEU A 13 -3.38 0.93 -3.61
N LYS A 14 -2.15 0.96 -4.18
CA LYS A 14 -1.60 2.15 -4.85
C LYS A 14 -2.46 2.57 -6.06
N ALA A 15 -2.95 1.61 -6.85
CA ALA A 15 -3.87 1.88 -7.95
C ALA A 15 -5.20 2.47 -7.46
N LYS A 16 -5.73 1.97 -6.33
CA LYS A 16 -6.95 2.50 -5.72
C LYS A 16 -6.78 3.93 -5.22
N VAL A 17 -5.65 4.26 -4.59
CA VAL A 17 -5.33 5.64 -4.18
C VAL A 17 -5.30 6.57 -5.39
N ARG A 18 -4.57 6.20 -6.46
CA ARG A 18 -4.53 7.00 -7.70
C ARG A 18 -5.91 7.22 -8.31
N LYS A 19 -6.76 6.19 -8.31
CA LYS A 19 -8.13 6.33 -8.82
C LYS A 19 -8.92 7.37 -8.02
N VAL A 20 -8.84 7.34 -6.68
CA VAL A 20 -9.55 8.31 -5.83
C VAL A 20 -8.99 9.72 -6.00
N GLU A 21 -7.67 9.87 -6.18
CA GLU A 21 -7.04 11.17 -6.46
C GLU A 21 -7.50 11.77 -7.80
N LEU A 22 -7.65 10.95 -8.85
CA LEU A 22 -8.13 11.38 -10.17
C LEU A 22 -9.62 11.74 -10.19
N PHE A 23 -10.43 11.10 -9.34
CA PHE A 23 -11.86 11.43 -9.20
C PHE A 23 -12.08 12.87 -8.68
N GLY A 24 -11.17 13.38 -7.84
CA GLY A 24 -11.23 14.75 -7.34
C GLY A 24 -10.85 15.83 -8.35
N THR A 25 -10.21 15.46 -9.46
CA THR A 25 -9.74 16.40 -10.50
C THR A 25 -10.62 16.45 -11.75
N GLY A 26 -11.57 15.53 -11.90
CA GLY A 26 -12.33 15.32 -13.14
C GLY A 26 -13.83 15.59 -13.08
N SER A 27 -14.40 16.01 -11.94
CA SER A 27 -15.82 16.34 -11.89
C SER A 27 -16.04 17.79 -12.34
N GLU A 28 -16.74 17.99 -13.46
CA GLU A 28 -17.26 19.29 -13.90
C GLU A 28 -18.26 19.90 -12.90
N GLN A 29 -18.68 19.12 -11.90
CA GLN A 29 -19.45 19.56 -10.74
C GLN A 29 -18.49 19.80 -9.57
N SER A 30 -18.49 21.02 -9.02
CA SER A 30 -17.78 21.35 -7.79
C SER A 30 -18.22 20.40 -6.67
N PRO A 31 -17.36 19.48 -6.19
CA PRO A 31 -17.73 18.56 -5.14
C PRO A 31 -18.02 19.34 -3.86
N SER A 32 -19.03 18.90 -3.11
CA SER A 32 -19.34 19.50 -1.83
C SER A 32 -18.16 19.33 -0.85
N LEU A 33 -18.01 20.25 0.11
CA LEU A 33 -16.99 20.15 1.16
C LEU A 33 -17.06 18.82 1.92
N LEU A 34 -18.24 18.21 2.03
CA LEU A 34 -18.44 16.90 2.65
C LEU A 34 -17.85 15.77 1.81
N GLU A 35 -18.05 15.79 0.49
CA GLU A 35 -17.49 14.82 -0.45
C GLU A 35 -15.96 14.88 -0.47
N VAL A 36 -15.40 16.10 -0.48
CA VAL A 36 -13.95 16.32 -0.39
C VAL A 36 -13.39 15.76 0.92
N LYS A 37 -14.03 16.06 2.06
CA LYS A 37 -13.61 15.51 3.36
C LYS A 37 -13.67 13.99 3.40
N LEU A 38 -14.72 13.37 2.85
CA LEU A 38 -14.84 11.92 2.77
C LEU A 38 -13.77 11.32 1.86
N HIS A 39 -13.48 11.95 0.71
CA HIS A 39 -12.42 11.53 -0.20
C HIS A 39 -11.04 11.58 0.45
N LEU A 40 -10.71 12.68 1.12
CA LEU A 40 -9.44 12.82 1.84
C LEU A 40 -9.30 11.77 2.95
N LYS A 41 -10.38 11.50 3.71
CA LYS A 41 -10.39 10.44 4.73
C LYS A 41 -10.16 9.06 4.11
N ASN A 42 -10.78 8.76 2.97
CA ASN A 42 -10.60 7.50 2.26
C ASN A 42 -9.17 7.35 1.72
N ILE A 43 -8.57 8.42 1.19
CA ILE A 43 -7.17 8.42 0.74
C ILE A 43 -6.23 8.17 1.93
N SER A 44 -6.42 8.86 3.05
CA SER A 44 -5.59 8.68 4.25
C SER A 44 -5.62 7.23 4.74
N ALA A 45 -6.82 6.65 4.87
CA ALA A 45 -6.98 5.28 5.31
C ALA A 45 -6.34 4.25 4.34
N LEU A 46 -6.36 4.53 3.03
CA LEU A 46 -5.67 3.68 2.06
C LEU A 46 -4.14 3.82 2.15
N ARG A 47 -3.63 5.03 2.39
CA ARG A 47 -2.20 5.30 2.56
C ARG A 47 -1.65 4.61 3.81
N GLU A 48 -2.36 4.68 4.93
CA GLU A 48 -1.99 3.96 6.17
C GLU A 48 -1.90 2.44 5.95
N LYS A 49 -2.85 1.85 5.20
CA LYS A 49 -2.82 0.42 4.85
C LYS A 49 -1.64 0.07 3.96
N ILE A 50 -1.26 0.94 3.02
CA ILE A 50 -0.08 0.75 2.18
C ILE A 50 1.20 0.77 3.04
N GLU A 51 1.31 1.72 3.96
CA GLU A 51 2.47 1.85 4.84
C GLU A 51 2.63 0.60 5.73
N LEU A 52 1.54 0.13 6.34
CA LEU A 52 1.55 -1.11 7.12
C LEU A 52 1.98 -2.31 6.27
N LEU A 53 1.48 -2.40 5.03
CA LEU A 53 1.83 -3.47 4.11
C LEU A 53 3.31 -3.42 3.70
N GLU A 54 3.87 -2.22 3.51
CA GLU A 54 5.30 -2.03 3.24
C GLU A 54 6.16 -2.49 4.42
N LYS A 55 5.76 -2.19 5.67
CA LYS A 55 6.42 -2.71 6.87
C LYS A 55 6.39 -4.24 6.93
N ILE A 56 5.27 -4.87 6.60
CA ILE A 56 5.14 -6.33 6.54
C ILE A 56 6.06 -6.92 5.46
N ILE A 57 6.08 -6.34 4.25
CA ILE A 57 6.97 -6.79 3.17
C ILE A 57 8.44 -6.74 3.61
N THR A 58 8.87 -5.63 4.21
CA THR A 58 10.23 -5.47 4.72
C THR A 58 10.57 -6.52 5.78
N ALA A 59 9.66 -6.81 6.71
CA ALA A 59 9.86 -7.84 7.72
C ALA A 59 10.01 -9.26 7.12
N PHE A 60 9.20 -9.58 6.10
CA PHE A 60 9.31 -10.85 5.37
C PHE A 60 10.63 -10.97 4.59
N GLN A 61 11.05 -9.89 3.94
CA GLN A 61 12.33 -9.84 3.21
C GLN A 61 13.51 -10.01 4.18
N TRP A 62 13.50 -9.31 5.31
CA TRP A 62 14.53 -9.43 6.33
C TRP A 62 14.65 -10.85 6.87
N ARG A 63 13.51 -11.51 7.17
CA ARG A 63 13.51 -12.92 7.62
C ARG A 63 14.12 -13.85 6.57
N SER A 64 13.80 -13.66 5.29
CA SER A 64 14.37 -14.46 4.21
C SER A 64 15.89 -14.25 4.09
N THR A 65 16.35 -13.00 4.18
CA THR A 65 17.79 -12.67 4.14
C THR A 65 18.52 -13.30 5.32
N TYR A 66 17.97 -13.18 6.53
CA TYR A 66 18.56 -13.75 7.74
C TYR A 66 18.69 -15.29 7.65
N GLN A 67 17.63 -15.97 7.19
CA GLN A 67 17.65 -17.43 7.00
C GLN A 67 18.68 -17.87 5.95
N ASN A 68 18.87 -17.09 4.88
CA ASN A 68 19.88 -17.41 3.88
C ASN A 68 21.30 -17.21 4.41
N LEU A 69 21.54 -16.15 5.18
CA LEU A 69 22.85 -15.88 5.80
C LEU A 69 23.25 -16.99 6.78
N THR A 70 22.34 -17.39 7.68
CA THR A 70 22.65 -18.44 8.68
C THR A 70 22.88 -19.81 8.03
N ARG A 71 22.19 -20.11 6.92
CA ARG A 71 22.38 -21.35 6.17
C ARG A 71 23.73 -21.40 5.46
N SER A 72 24.17 -20.29 4.87
CA SER A 72 25.48 -20.18 4.24
C SER A 72 26.66 -20.20 5.23
N SER A 73 26.44 -19.79 6.48
CA SER A 73 27.47 -19.86 7.53
C SER A 73 27.63 -21.25 8.19
N SER A 74 26.78 -22.21 7.83
CA SER A 74 26.78 -23.58 8.40
C SER A 74 27.33 -24.64 7.43
N SER A 75 27.87 -24.22 6.28
CA SER A 75 28.50 -25.07 5.24
C SER A 75 29.97 -24.73 5.12
#